data_AF-A0A0G4IIP2-F1
#
_entry.id   AF-A0A0G4IIP2-F1
#
_cell.length_a   1.000
_cell.length_b   1.000
_cell.length_c   1.000
_cell.angle_alpha   90.00
_cell.angle_beta   90.00
_cell.angle_gamma   90.00
#
_symmetry.space_group_name_H-M   'P 1'
#
loop_
_entity.id
_entity.type
_entity.pdbx_description
1 polymer ?
#
loop_
_entity_poly.entity_id
_entity_poly.type
_entity_poly.pdbx_seq_one_letter_code
_entity_poly.pdbx_strand_id
1 'polypeptide(L)'
;MNNDDPGRQTISRARTRCSAPRAEKDTLKERRTQSLTPEPVPGRQHTTVQTKSFVDVLGEAGPGKEMAVQTEPSEDCPDPRLFPPVHTGVSVATEIGPGDLFDFDREVAPILEVLVAKTCDQAVMDVVSEEELKAIERQQVRFEQMRNVEVAELQRLEAREARVAAEKHRRLEQERERRSREVDVARKMAARTVAKNTLYSMQQVVLGTMVARSAFVDPVVDEVEHKFIPWLSDAASNVLDEAAVSRQVTEGVVLDALAHRRQQDDAITEERQGLLQTIEEERRRMAELARQQQEAAAAAAAASAASASAAAEQEQDNA
;
A
#
# COMPACT_ATOMS: atom_id res chain seq x y z
N MET A 1 -23.74 61.39 13.80
CA MET A 1 -22.38 61.10 14.28
C MET A 1 -22.18 59.59 14.27
N ASN A 2 -21.13 59.17 13.60
CA ASN A 2 -20.47 57.85 13.62
C ASN A 2 -21.27 56.65 13.12
N ASN A 3 -20.80 56.07 12.01
CA ASN A 3 -20.55 54.64 11.86
C ASN A 3 -19.74 54.43 10.56
N ASP A 4 -18.42 54.32 10.71
CA ASP A 4 -17.52 53.75 9.70
C ASP A 4 -17.02 52.41 10.26
N ASP A 5 -17.41 51.31 9.61
CA ASP A 5 -16.84 49.98 9.81
C ASP A 5 -16.12 49.57 8.51
N PRO A 6 -14.81 49.25 8.55
CA PRO A 6 -14.04 48.92 7.36
C PRO A 6 -14.06 47.42 7.05
N GLY A 7 -14.13 47.10 5.76
CA GLY A 7 -13.46 45.90 5.24
C GLY A 7 -14.36 44.78 4.74
N ARG A 8 -14.77 44.88 3.47
CA ARG A 8 -15.00 43.70 2.64
C ARG A 8 -14.89 44.04 1.16
N GLN A 9 -13.70 43.85 0.60
CA GLN A 9 -13.54 43.70 -0.85
C GLN A 9 -12.94 42.33 -1.13
N THR A 10 -13.79 41.48 -1.68
CA THR A 10 -13.49 40.16 -2.22
C THR A 10 -12.65 40.30 -3.48
N ILE A 11 -11.40 39.87 -3.45
CA ILE A 11 -10.54 39.77 -4.64
C ILE A 11 -10.73 38.37 -5.23
N SER A 12 -11.57 38.25 -6.27
CA SER A 12 -11.71 37.04 -7.06
C SER A 12 -10.71 37.03 -8.22
N ARG A 13 -9.69 36.17 -8.04
CA ARG A 13 -8.70 35.62 -8.98
C ARG A 13 -8.98 35.78 -10.49
N ALA A 14 -8.07 36.49 -11.17
CA ALA A 14 -7.76 36.25 -12.58
C ALA A 14 -6.60 35.25 -12.68
N ARG A 15 -6.82 34.13 -13.37
CA ARG A 15 -5.80 33.15 -13.76
C ARG A 15 -5.01 33.70 -14.94
N THR A 16 -3.82 34.24 -14.69
CA THR A 16 -2.84 34.49 -15.75
C THR A 16 -1.88 33.31 -15.81
N ARG A 17 -1.81 32.64 -16.97
CA ARG A 17 -0.91 31.52 -17.21
C ARG A 17 0.53 32.04 -17.17
N CYS A 18 1.33 31.51 -16.25
CA CYS A 18 2.78 31.69 -16.28
C CYS A 18 3.35 30.94 -17.49
N SER A 19 3.79 31.68 -18.50
CA SER A 19 4.82 31.22 -19.44
C SER A 19 6.13 31.91 -19.08
N ALA A 20 7.12 31.15 -18.64
CA ALA A 20 8.51 31.53 -18.50
C ALA A 20 9.39 30.47 -19.20
N PRO A 21 10.67 30.73 -19.51
CA PRO A 21 11.30 31.93 -20.02
C PRO A 21 12.05 31.62 -21.35
N ARG A 22 11.87 32.42 -22.40
CA ARG A 22 12.73 32.36 -23.60
C ARG A 22 13.54 33.64 -23.84
N ALA A 23 13.28 34.71 -23.09
CA ALA A 23 13.88 36.03 -23.31
C ALA A 23 15.28 36.22 -22.67
N GLU A 24 15.73 35.30 -21.82
CA GLU A 24 17.00 35.48 -21.07
C GLU A 24 18.24 34.98 -21.85
N LYS A 25 18.04 34.23 -22.94
CA LYS A 25 19.14 33.74 -23.79
C LYS A 25 19.55 34.71 -24.89
N ASP A 26 18.71 35.70 -25.19
CA ASP A 26 18.98 36.68 -26.24
C ASP A 26 19.80 37.87 -25.70
N THR A 27 19.61 38.26 -24.44
CA THR A 27 20.38 39.35 -23.80
C THR A 27 21.87 39.02 -23.59
N LEU A 28 22.21 37.73 -23.48
CA LEU A 28 23.61 37.28 -23.33
C LEU A 28 24.36 37.22 -24.67
N LYS A 29 23.64 37.06 -25.80
CA LYS A 29 24.22 37.10 -27.15
C LYS A 29 24.53 38.53 -27.58
N GLU A 30 23.67 39.50 -27.25
CA GLU A 30 23.90 40.92 -27.58
C GLU A 30 25.10 41.53 -26.83
N ARG A 31 25.38 41.05 -25.61
CA ARG A 31 26.57 41.47 -24.84
C ARG A 31 27.90 40.96 -25.39
N ARG A 32 27.88 39.90 -26.21
CA ARG A 32 29.10 39.35 -26.85
C ARG A 32 29.48 40.08 -28.14
N THR A 33 28.57 40.88 -28.69
CA THR A 33 28.77 41.65 -29.94
C THR A 33 29.01 43.14 -29.69
N GLN A 34 29.06 43.61 -28.44
CA GLN A 34 29.53 44.96 -28.13
C GLN A 34 31.05 45.00 -28.34
N SER A 35 31.45 45.42 -29.54
CA SER A 35 32.81 45.83 -29.87
C SER A 35 33.30 46.87 -28.86
N LEU A 36 34.55 46.73 -28.37
CA LEU A 36 35.22 47.64 -27.42
C LEU A 36 35.34 49.11 -27.87
N THR A 37 34.90 49.43 -29.08
CA THR A 37 34.91 50.81 -29.60
C THR A 37 33.77 51.63 -28.97
N PRO A 38 34.07 52.83 -28.45
CA PRO A 38 33.08 53.71 -27.83
C PRO A 38 32.00 54.15 -28.83
N GLU A 39 30.82 54.51 -28.32
CA GLU A 39 29.68 54.91 -29.14
C GLU A 39 29.95 56.19 -29.95
N PRO A 40 29.38 56.31 -31.16
CA PRO A 40 29.53 57.49 -32.00
C PRO A 40 29.06 58.79 -31.35
N VAL A 41 29.94 59.78 -31.24
CA VAL A 41 29.57 61.14 -30.79
C VAL A 41 28.61 61.79 -31.82
N PRO A 42 27.44 62.32 -31.39
CA PRO A 42 26.46 62.91 -32.30
C PRO A 42 27.01 64.20 -32.96
N GLY A 43 26.80 64.32 -34.27
CA GLY A 43 27.21 65.50 -35.07
C GLY A 43 28.57 65.38 -35.77
N ARG A 44 29.28 64.25 -35.64
CA ARG A 44 30.50 63.94 -36.41
C ARG A 44 30.31 62.69 -37.25
N GLN A 45 30.80 62.70 -38.49
CA GLN A 45 30.85 61.51 -39.34
C GLN A 45 32.10 60.70 -39.00
N HIS A 46 31.93 59.44 -38.62
CA HIS A 46 33.05 58.53 -38.40
C HIS A 46 33.46 57.89 -39.73
N THR A 47 34.70 58.12 -40.13
CA THR A 47 35.31 57.45 -41.29
C THR A 47 36.09 56.24 -40.82
N THR A 48 35.89 55.10 -41.47
CA THR A 48 36.64 53.88 -41.17
C THR A 48 38.10 54.05 -41.61
N VAL A 49 39.00 54.21 -40.65
CA VAL A 49 40.45 54.24 -40.91
C VAL A 49 40.96 52.80 -41.04
N GLN A 50 41.76 52.54 -42.07
CA GLN A 50 42.34 51.22 -42.32
C GLN A 50 43.41 50.93 -41.26
N THR A 51 43.03 50.21 -40.21
CA THR A 51 43.90 49.80 -39.08
C THR A 51 44.53 48.42 -39.28
N LYS A 52 44.24 47.76 -40.40
CA LYS A 52 44.89 46.51 -40.77
C LYS A 52 46.33 46.81 -41.20
N SER A 53 47.30 46.03 -40.72
CA SER A 53 48.70 46.13 -41.14
C SER A 53 48.78 45.96 -42.66
N PHE A 54 49.02 47.06 -43.36
CA PHE A 54 49.27 47.07 -44.79
C PHE A 54 50.78 46.99 -44.98
N VAL A 55 51.25 45.89 -45.58
CA VAL A 55 52.66 45.67 -45.87
C VAL A 55 52.85 46.02 -47.35
N ASP A 56 53.35 47.23 -47.61
CA ASP A 56 53.87 47.56 -48.93
C ASP A 56 55.18 46.80 -49.13
N VAL A 57 55.13 45.77 -49.96
CA VAL A 57 56.34 45.08 -50.44
C VAL A 57 57.02 46.04 -51.42
N LEU A 58 57.88 46.91 -50.91
CA LEU A 58 58.79 47.70 -51.72
C LEU A 58 59.71 46.71 -52.46
N GLY A 59 59.46 46.53 -53.75
CA GLY A 59 60.33 45.73 -54.61
C GLY A 59 61.72 46.35 -54.63
N GLU A 60 62.75 45.49 -54.50
CA GLU A 60 64.14 45.90 -54.59
C GLU A 60 64.36 46.70 -55.89
N ALA A 61 64.90 47.91 -55.78
CA ALA A 61 65.21 48.73 -56.95
C ALA A 61 66.22 47.94 -57.80
N GLY A 62 65.80 47.55 -59.01
CA GLY A 62 66.64 46.78 -59.91
C GLY A 62 68.00 47.46 -60.14
N PRO A 63 69.07 46.69 -60.46
CA PRO A 63 70.41 47.24 -60.60
C PRO A 63 70.40 48.39 -61.62
N GLY A 64 70.88 49.56 -61.20
CA GLY A 64 71.00 50.73 -62.06
C GLY A 64 71.83 50.37 -63.28
N LYS A 65 71.29 50.57 -64.48
CA LYS A 65 72.07 50.41 -65.71
C LYS A 65 73.07 51.55 -65.80
N GLU A 66 74.34 51.25 -65.59
CA GLU A 66 75.43 52.15 -65.95
C GLU A 66 75.53 52.17 -67.49
N MET A 67 75.10 53.28 -68.09
CA MET A 67 75.39 53.58 -69.48
C MET A 67 76.68 54.39 -69.54
N ALA A 68 77.79 53.73 -69.88
CA ALA A 68 79.00 54.43 -70.26
C ALA A 68 78.76 55.10 -71.63
N VAL A 69 78.75 56.43 -71.67
CA VAL A 69 78.80 57.18 -72.93
C VAL A 69 80.24 57.15 -73.40
N GLN A 70 80.49 56.45 -74.50
CA GLN A 70 81.79 56.46 -75.17
C GLN A 70 82.03 57.87 -75.69
N THR A 71 82.86 58.62 -74.95
CA THR A 71 83.31 59.94 -75.35
C THR A 71 84.56 59.69 -76.18
N GLU A 72 84.44 59.69 -77.51
CA GLU A 72 85.60 59.65 -78.39
C GLU A 72 86.53 60.82 -78.02
N PRO A 73 87.83 60.58 -77.78
CA PRO A 73 88.76 61.66 -77.48
C PRO A 73 88.84 62.57 -78.71
N SER A 74 88.41 63.81 -78.54
CA SER A 74 88.47 64.86 -79.57
C SER A 74 89.87 64.95 -80.19
N GLU A 75 89.98 64.71 -81.49
CA GLU A 75 91.23 64.68 -82.28
C GLU A 75 91.90 66.05 -82.47
N ASP A 76 91.49 67.09 -81.75
CA ASP A 76 92.12 68.41 -81.75
C ASP A 76 93.01 68.62 -80.52
N CYS A 77 93.84 67.62 -80.19
CA CYS A 77 95.03 67.86 -79.39
C CYS A 77 96.18 68.15 -80.36
N PRO A 78 96.70 69.40 -80.47
CA PRO A 78 97.85 69.65 -81.33
C PRO A 78 99.01 68.77 -80.87
N ASP A 79 99.74 68.18 -81.83
CA ASP A 79 100.89 67.32 -81.54
C ASP A 79 101.77 67.97 -80.46
N PRO A 80 102.13 67.24 -79.39
CA PRO A 80 102.98 67.79 -78.35
C PRO A 80 104.28 68.25 -79.01
N ARG A 81 104.64 69.53 -78.78
CA ARG A 81 105.84 70.13 -79.38
C ARG A 81 107.02 69.18 -79.17
N LEU A 82 107.76 68.87 -80.23
CA LEU A 82 108.93 67.95 -80.23
C LEU A 82 109.99 68.27 -79.17
N PHE A 83 109.95 69.45 -78.55
CA PHE A 83 110.75 69.83 -77.39
C PHE A 83 109.90 70.55 -76.34
N PRO A 84 109.27 69.84 -75.38
CA PRO A 84 108.80 70.50 -74.17
C PRO A 84 110.04 71.05 -73.43
N PRO A 85 110.04 72.32 -72.98
CA PRO A 85 111.13 72.81 -72.15
C PRO A 85 111.24 71.91 -70.92
N VAL A 86 112.44 71.37 -70.66
CA VAL A 86 112.69 70.54 -69.48
C VAL A 86 112.35 71.38 -68.27
N HIS A 87 111.43 70.91 -67.42
CA HIS A 87 111.07 71.60 -66.20
C HIS A 87 112.34 71.77 -65.35
N THR A 88 112.88 72.99 -65.32
CA THR A 88 114.08 73.38 -64.55
C THR A 88 113.68 73.87 -63.15
N GLY A 89 112.65 73.24 -62.58
CA GLY A 89 112.25 73.39 -61.20
C GLY A 89 112.58 72.10 -60.44
N VAL A 90 113.11 72.22 -59.22
CA VAL A 90 113.29 71.07 -58.34
C VAL A 90 111.90 70.62 -57.90
N SER A 91 111.44 69.47 -58.39
CA SER A 91 110.17 68.88 -57.95
C SER A 91 110.35 68.29 -56.54
N VAL A 92 109.63 68.82 -55.56
CA VAL A 92 109.59 68.30 -54.18
C VAL A 92 108.24 67.62 -53.98
N ALA A 93 108.26 66.31 -53.76
CA ALA A 93 107.08 65.58 -53.33
C ALA A 93 107.01 65.65 -51.80
N THR A 94 105.88 66.11 -51.27
CA THR A 94 105.55 66.03 -49.84
C THR A 94 104.42 65.03 -49.71
N GLU A 95 104.66 63.96 -48.95
CA GLU A 95 103.67 62.94 -48.64
C GLU A 95 103.51 62.87 -47.13
N ILE A 96 102.27 62.80 -46.67
CA ILE A 96 101.93 62.64 -45.27
C ILE A 96 101.81 61.14 -45.02
N GLY A 97 102.65 60.61 -44.14
CA GLY A 97 102.65 59.20 -43.79
C GLY A 97 101.41 58.77 -43.00
N PRO A 98 101.10 57.46 -42.95
CA PRO A 98 99.99 56.97 -42.13
C PRO A 98 100.26 57.30 -40.65
N GLY A 99 99.36 58.09 -40.05
CA GLY A 99 99.42 58.49 -38.63
C GLY A 99 100.05 59.86 -38.35
N ASP A 100 100.59 60.57 -39.34
CA ASP A 100 101.31 61.84 -39.15
C ASP A 100 100.37 63.03 -38.78
N LEU A 101 99.07 62.90 -39.08
CA LEU A 101 98.01 63.89 -38.75
C LEU A 101 97.04 63.40 -37.66
N PHE A 102 97.32 62.28 -37.00
CA PHE A 102 96.39 61.70 -36.04
C PHE A 102 96.37 62.49 -34.72
N ASP A 103 95.20 63.01 -34.35
CA ASP A 103 94.95 63.65 -33.06
C ASP A 103 94.05 62.76 -32.20
N PHE A 104 94.63 62.14 -31.18
CA PHE A 104 93.92 61.19 -30.31
C PHE A 104 92.69 61.83 -29.64
N ASP A 105 92.82 63.06 -29.14
CA ASP A 105 91.76 63.70 -28.37
C ASP A 105 90.53 64.01 -29.26
N ARG A 106 90.78 64.34 -30.53
CA ARG A 106 89.71 64.55 -31.52
C ARG A 106 89.05 63.24 -31.96
N GLU A 107 89.84 62.20 -32.20
CA GLU A 107 89.33 60.95 -32.76
C GLU A 107 88.69 60.04 -31.69
N VAL A 108 89.08 60.16 -30.42
CA VAL A 108 88.49 59.38 -29.31
C VAL A 108 87.16 59.95 -28.82
N ALA A 109 86.93 61.25 -29.00
CA ALA A 109 85.72 61.95 -28.56
C ALA A 109 84.40 61.25 -29.00
N PRO A 110 84.19 60.90 -30.29
CA PRO A 110 82.95 60.23 -30.72
C PRO A 110 82.82 58.80 -30.15
N ILE A 111 83.94 58.11 -29.92
CA ILE A 111 83.93 56.75 -29.35
C ILE A 111 83.49 56.81 -27.89
N LEU A 112 84.04 57.76 -27.11
CA LEU A 112 83.66 57.97 -25.72
C LEU A 112 82.24 58.46 -25.58
N GLU A 113 81.76 59.34 -26.45
CA GLU A 113 80.38 59.82 -26.44
C GLU A 113 79.39 58.66 -26.59
N VAL A 114 79.61 57.80 -27.59
CA VAL A 114 78.76 56.63 -27.82
C VAL A 114 78.85 55.63 -26.67
N LEU A 115 80.04 55.39 -26.12
CA LEU A 115 80.22 54.48 -24.99
C LEU A 115 79.49 54.99 -23.74
N VAL A 116 79.68 56.25 -23.38
CA VAL A 116 79.04 56.85 -22.20
C VAL A 116 77.53 56.88 -22.39
N ALA A 117 77.04 57.36 -23.54
CA ALA A 117 75.61 57.40 -23.84
C ALA A 117 74.98 56.01 -23.73
N LYS A 118 75.57 55.00 -24.37
CA LYS A 118 75.04 53.64 -24.34
C LYS A 118 75.08 53.01 -22.95
N THR A 119 76.13 53.29 -22.15
CA THR A 119 76.20 52.81 -20.77
C THR A 119 75.15 53.46 -19.88
N CYS A 120 74.90 54.76 -20.04
CA CYS A 120 73.87 55.49 -19.32
C CYS A 120 72.47 55.00 -19.72
N ASP A 121 72.19 54.85 -21.01
CA ASP A 121 70.90 54.37 -21.51
C ASP A 121 70.61 52.95 -21.03
N GLN A 122 71.62 52.06 -21.06
CA GLN A 122 71.47 50.70 -20.54
C GLN A 122 71.19 50.72 -19.04
N ALA A 123 71.94 51.51 -18.26
CA ALA A 123 71.74 51.61 -16.82
C ALA A 123 70.34 52.13 -16.46
N VAL A 124 69.81 53.10 -17.21
CA VAL A 124 68.44 53.61 -17.03
C VAL A 124 67.41 52.53 -17.37
N MET A 125 67.59 51.80 -18.47
CA MET A 125 66.70 50.68 -18.82
C MET A 125 66.69 49.59 -17.75
N ASP A 126 67.86 49.23 -17.23
CA ASP A 126 67.98 48.18 -16.22
C ASP A 126 67.26 48.59 -14.93
N VAL A 127 67.46 49.81 -14.45
CA VAL A 127 66.78 50.34 -13.25
C VAL A 127 65.26 50.36 -13.43
N VAL A 128 64.76 50.85 -14.56
CA VAL A 128 63.31 50.88 -14.83
C VAL A 128 62.75 49.46 -14.87
N SER A 129 63.43 48.54 -15.56
CA SER A 129 62.99 47.14 -15.65
C SER A 129 62.95 46.45 -14.28
N GLU A 130 63.92 46.73 -13.41
CA GLU A 130 63.92 46.22 -12.04
C GLU A 130 62.76 46.78 -11.21
N GLU A 131 62.47 48.08 -11.33
CA GLU A 131 61.35 48.70 -10.64
C GLU A 131 60.00 48.15 -11.09
N GLU A 132 59.83 47.91 -12.39
CA GLU A 132 58.66 47.28 -12.96
C GLU A 132 58.48 45.85 -12.44
N LEU A 133 59.54 45.04 -12.42
CA LEU A 133 59.50 43.67 -11.87
C LEU A 133 59.12 43.69 -10.39
N LYS A 134 59.71 44.59 -9.59
CA LYS A 134 59.36 44.78 -8.16
C LYS A 134 57.92 45.26 -7.98
N ALA A 135 57.38 46.04 -8.91
CA ALA A 135 55.97 46.46 -8.87
C ALA A 135 55.02 45.29 -9.16
N ILE A 136 55.34 44.47 -10.17
CA ILE A 136 54.57 43.27 -10.52
C ILE A 136 54.58 42.26 -9.38
N GLU A 137 55.74 41.99 -8.77
CA GLU A 137 55.86 41.08 -7.63
C GLU A 137 55.00 41.53 -6.44
N ARG A 138 55.04 42.82 -6.09
CA ARG A 138 54.18 43.39 -5.05
C ARG A 138 52.69 43.22 -5.36
N GLN A 139 52.30 43.39 -6.63
CA GLN A 139 50.92 43.17 -7.06
C GLN A 139 50.51 41.69 -6.96
N GLN A 140 51.38 40.77 -7.38
CA GLN A 140 51.13 39.33 -7.29
C GLN A 140 50.95 38.89 -5.83
N VAL A 141 51.87 39.27 -4.95
CA VAL A 141 51.79 38.95 -3.52
C VAL A 141 50.49 39.48 -2.91
N ARG A 142 50.09 40.72 -3.24
CA ARG A 142 48.82 41.29 -2.77
C ARG A 142 47.62 40.50 -3.29
N PHE A 143 47.63 40.11 -4.56
CA PHE A 143 46.56 39.32 -5.16
C PHE A 143 46.44 37.93 -4.51
N GLU A 144 47.56 37.26 -4.28
CA GLU A 144 47.59 35.96 -3.59
C GLU A 144 47.09 36.06 -2.16
N GLN A 145 47.47 37.11 -1.43
CA GLN A 145 46.95 37.35 -0.07
C GLN A 145 45.42 37.51 -0.08
N MET A 146 44.87 38.33 -0.97
CA MET A 146 43.42 38.50 -1.10
C MET A 146 42.74 37.19 -1.46
N ARG A 147 43.27 36.47 -2.47
CA ARG A 147 42.75 35.17 -2.89
C ARG A 147 42.76 34.14 -1.75
N ASN A 148 43.82 34.10 -0.96
CA ASN A 148 43.92 33.16 0.16
C ASN A 148 42.90 33.48 1.26
N VAL A 149 42.64 34.77 1.51
CA VAL A 149 41.58 35.21 2.43
C VAL A 149 40.21 34.80 1.89
N GLU A 150 39.92 35.08 0.62
CA GLU A 150 38.66 34.70 -0.02
C GLU A 150 38.41 33.19 0.02
N VAL A 151 39.43 32.38 -0.30
CA VAL A 151 39.35 30.92 -0.25
C VAL A 151 39.07 30.42 1.17
N ALA A 152 39.72 31.00 2.19
CA ALA A 152 39.49 30.64 3.59
C ALA A 152 38.06 31.01 4.05
N GLU A 153 37.54 32.17 3.61
CA GLU A 153 36.17 32.58 3.90
C GLU A 153 35.14 31.67 3.22
N LEU A 154 35.35 31.31 1.95
CA LEU A 154 34.49 30.38 1.22
C LEU A 154 34.44 29.02 1.92
N GLN A 155 35.59 28.45 2.27
CA GLN A 155 35.65 27.18 3.00
C GLN A 155 34.90 27.24 4.34
N ARG A 156 34.98 28.36 5.06
CA ARG A 156 34.23 28.59 6.30
C ARG A 156 32.71 28.63 6.05
N LEU A 157 32.26 29.26 4.98
CA LEU A 157 30.84 29.34 4.61
C LEU A 157 30.32 27.97 4.16
N GLU A 158 31.04 27.27 3.29
CA GLU A 158 30.70 25.92 2.83
C GLU A 158 30.59 24.95 4.01
N ALA A 159 31.53 24.98 4.96
CA ALA A 159 31.46 24.14 6.14
C ALA A 159 30.23 24.44 7.02
N ARG A 160 29.83 25.71 7.11
CA ARG A 160 28.62 26.12 7.83
C ARG A 160 27.37 25.62 7.10
N GLU A 161 27.29 25.80 5.79
CA GLU A 161 26.17 25.34 4.97
C GLU A 161 26.04 23.82 5.00
N ALA A 162 27.16 23.09 4.91
CA ALA A 162 27.18 21.64 5.02
C ALA A 162 26.61 21.16 6.36
N ARG A 163 26.96 21.82 7.48
CA ARG A 163 26.39 21.52 8.81
C ARG A 163 24.89 21.77 8.86
N VAL A 164 24.42 22.91 8.36
CA VAL A 164 22.99 23.25 8.33
C VAL A 164 22.22 22.28 7.42
N ALA A 165 22.78 21.92 6.27
CA ALA A 165 22.18 20.96 5.35
C ALA A 165 22.08 19.56 5.98
N ALA A 166 23.14 19.11 6.67
CA ALA A 166 23.13 17.84 7.39
C ALA A 166 22.08 17.82 8.51
N GLU A 167 21.95 18.91 9.28
CA GLU A 167 20.93 19.01 10.32
C GLU A 167 19.51 19.00 9.72
N LYS A 168 19.30 19.76 8.64
CA LYS A 168 18.02 19.79 7.91
C LYS A 168 17.65 18.41 7.38
N HIS A 169 18.62 17.67 6.84
CA HIS A 169 18.42 16.31 6.37
C HIS A 169 17.99 15.38 7.51
N ARG A 170 18.71 15.43 8.64
CA ARG A 170 18.37 14.65 9.84
C ARG A 170 16.96 14.95 10.35
N ARG A 171 16.57 16.23 10.40
CA ARG A 171 15.21 16.62 10.81
C ARG A 171 14.14 16.13 9.83
N LEU A 172 14.41 16.18 8.53
CA LEU A 172 13.51 15.67 7.49
C LEU A 172 13.32 14.15 7.60
N GLU A 173 14.38 13.39 7.87
CA GLU A 173 14.31 11.95 8.07
C GLU A 173 13.47 11.60 9.32
N GLN A 174 13.71 12.29 10.43
CA GLN A 174 12.93 12.13 11.65
C GLN A 174 11.44 12.42 11.42
N GLU A 175 11.12 13.51 10.73
CA GLU A 175 9.72 13.86 10.40
C GLU A 175 9.08 12.87 9.44
N ARG A 176 9.81 12.36 8.44
CA ARG A 176 9.33 11.30 7.55
C ARG A 176 9.00 10.03 8.33
N GLU A 177 9.87 9.63 9.24
CA GLU A 177 9.67 8.44 10.07
C GLU A 177 8.50 8.62 11.05
N ARG A 178 8.40 9.79 11.69
CA ARG A 178 7.28 10.17 12.56
C ARG A 178 5.95 10.09 11.80
N ARG A 179 5.89 10.67 10.60
CA ARG A 179 4.70 10.63 9.74
C ARG A 179 4.35 9.20 9.31
N SER A 180 5.33 8.38 8.95
CA SER A 180 5.09 6.96 8.61
C SER A 180 4.46 6.22 9.78
N ARG A 181 5.00 6.40 11.00
CA ARG A 181 4.45 5.81 12.22
C ARG A 181 3.03 6.30 12.51
N GLU A 182 2.76 7.60 12.36
CA GLU A 182 1.43 8.17 12.53
C GLU A 182 0.42 7.55 11.56
N VAL A 183 0.78 7.40 10.28
CA VAL A 183 -0.07 6.75 9.27
C VAL A 183 -0.33 5.29 9.61
N ASP A 184 0.69 4.54 10.03
CA ASP A 184 0.54 3.14 10.40
C ASP A 184 -0.35 2.96 11.64
N VAL A 185 -0.18 3.81 12.65
CA VAL A 185 -1.00 3.81 13.85
C VAL A 185 -2.44 4.18 13.52
N ALA A 186 -2.66 5.23 12.72
CA ALA A 186 -3.99 5.64 12.28
C ALA A 186 -4.70 4.52 11.50
N ARG A 187 -3.98 3.83 10.60
CA ARG A 187 -4.50 2.68 9.85
C ARG A 187 -4.88 1.52 10.77
N LYS A 188 -4.02 1.18 11.75
CA LYS A 188 -4.29 0.13 12.74
C LYS A 188 -5.50 0.48 13.61
N MET A 189 -5.60 1.73 14.05
CA MET A 189 -6.76 2.21 14.83
C MET A 189 -8.04 2.14 14.01
N ALA A 190 -8.03 2.60 12.75
CA ALA A 190 -9.17 2.51 11.85
C ALA A 190 -9.62 1.06 11.65
N ALA A 191 -8.67 0.15 11.36
CA ALA A 191 -8.96 -1.27 11.20
C ALA A 191 -9.56 -1.89 12.47
N ARG A 192 -9.03 -1.56 13.65
CA ARG A 192 -9.56 -2.01 14.94
C ARG A 192 -10.98 -1.52 15.18
N THR A 193 -11.26 -0.24 14.92
CA THR A 193 -12.59 0.34 15.10
C THR A 193 -13.60 -0.31 14.16
N VAL A 194 -13.23 -0.51 12.88
CA VAL A 194 -14.07 -1.23 11.91
C VAL A 194 -14.34 -2.64 12.39
N ALA A 195 -13.30 -3.40 12.75
CA ALA A 195 -13.44 -4.78 13.22
C ALA A 195 -14.32 -4.89 14.47
N LYS A 196 -14.21 -3.97 15.43
CA LYS A 196 -15.05 -3.96 16.63
C LYS A 196 -16.52 -3.69 16.28
N ASN A 197 -16.77 -2.70 15.44
CA ASN A 197 -18.13 -2.33 15.04
C ASN A 197 -18.79 -3.42 14.21
N THR A 198 -18.05 -4.05 13.28
CA THR A 198 -18.56 -5.16 12.48
C THR A 198 -18.82 -6.38 13.35
N LEU A 199 -17.91 -6.73 14.27
CA LEU A 199 -18.10 -7.89 15.15
C LEU A 199 -19.32 -7.71 16.06
N TYR A 200 -19.52 -6.50 16.61
CA TYR A 200 -20.70 -6.19 17.42
C TYR A 200 -21.99 -6.33 16.60
N SER A 201 -22.02 -5.79 15.37
CA SER A 201 -23.17 -5.91 14.47
C SER A 201 -23.42 -7.37 14.07
N MET A 202 -22.36 -8.10 13.69
CA MET A 202 -22.44 -9.51 13.33
C MET A 202 -22.94 -10.37 14.48
N GLN A 203 -22.52 -10.12 15.72
CA GLN A 203 -23.02 -10.86 16.88
C GLN A 203 -24.54 -10.72 17.00
N GLN A 204 -25.08 -9.51 16.86
CA GLN A 204 -26.53 -9.28 16.93
C GLN A 204 -27.27 -9.97 15.78
N VAL A 205 -26.72 -9.89 14.55
CA VAL A 205 -27.33 -10.54 13.37
C VAL A 205 -27.28 -12.07 13.52
N VAL A 206 -26.14 -12.65 13.87
CA VAL A 206 -25.98 -14.11 14.02
C VAL A 206 -26.91 -14.63 15.11
N LEU A 207 -26.91 -14.02 16.30
CA LEU A 207 -27.82 -14.43 17.37
C LEU A 207 -29.29 -14.29 16.94
N GLY A 208 -29.68 -13.19 16.30
CA GLY A 208 -31.02 -13.01 15.75
C GLY A 208 -31.41 -14.09 14.74
N THR A 209 -30.51 -14.44 13.81
CA THR A 209 -30.76 -15.51 12.83
C THR A 209 -30.82 -16.90 13.46
N MET A 210 -30.02 -17.17 14.50
CA MET A 210 -30.04 -18.46 15.21
C MET A 210 -31.30 -18.62 16.06
N VAL A 211 -31.75 -17.54 16.73
CA VAL A 211 -33.04 -17.51 17.43
C VAL A 211 -34.19 -17.71 16.44
N ALA A 212 -34.18 -17.01 15.29
CA ALA A 212 -35.23 -17.16 14.27
C ALA A 212 -35.27 -18.57 13.65
N ARG A 213 -34.13 -19.26 13.57
CA ARG A 213 -34.02 -20.66 13.12
C ARG A 213 -34.25 -21.70 14.23
N SER A 214 -34.72 -21.26 15.41
CA SER A 214 -34.91 -22.09 16.62
C SER A 214 -33.70 -22.98 16.94
N ALA A 215 -32.48 -22.50 16.66
CA ALA A 215 -31.25 -23.26 16.90
C ALA A 215 -30.87 -23.29 18.39
N PHE A 216 -31.35 -22.32 19.18
CA PHE A 216 -31.27 -22.34 20.63
C PHE A 216 -32.51 -23.04 21.18
N VAL A 217 -32.32 -24.26 21.69
CA VAL A 217 -33.36 -25.00 22.39
C VAL A 217 -33.31 -24.58 23.87
N ASP A 218 -34.45 -24.24 24.44
CA ASP A 218 -34.55 -24.04 25.89
C ASP A 218 -34.40 -25.39 26.58
N PRO A 219 -33.38 -25.59 27.45
CA PRO A 219 -33.16 -26.87 28.12
C PRO A 219 -34.36 -27.32 28.95
N VAL A 220 -35.18 -26.38 29.45
CA VAL A 220 -36.40 -26.71 30.20
C VAL A 220 -37.46 -27.30 29.28
N VAL A 221 -37.66 -26.69 28.10
CA VAL A 221 -38.63 -27.19 27.12
C VAL A 221 -38.18 -28.55 26.58
N ASP A 222 -36.88 -28.71 26.29
CA ASP A 222 -36.31 -29.99 25.83
C ASP A 222 -36.47 -31.11 26.87
N GLU A 223 -36.22 -30.80 28.14
CA GLU A 223 -36.41 -31.75 29.23
C GLU A 223 -37.88 -32.12 29.44
N VAL A 224 -38.79 -31.15 29.29
CA VAL A 224 -40.23 -31.41 29.35
C VAL A 224 -40.64 -32.32 28.18
N GLU A 225 -40.25 -31.99 26.95
CA GLU A 225 -40.62 -32.75 25.75
C GLU A 225 -40.03 -34.17 25.74
N HIS A 226 -38.74 -34.32 26.08
CA HIS A 226 -38.04 -35.61 25.92
C HIS A 226 -38.01 -36.46 27.19
N LYS A 227 -38.17 -35.90 28.40
CA LYS A 227 -38.18 -36.69 29.64
C LYS A 227 -39.54 -36.72 30.32
N PHE A 228 -40.14 -35.55 30.54
CA PHE A 228 -41.37 -35.45 31.33
C PHE A 228 -42.59 -36.02 30.58
N ILE A 229 -42.79 -35.65 29.31
CA ILE A 229 -43.94 -36.13 28.53
C ILE A 229 -43.89 -37.66 28.35
N PRO A 230 -42.76 -38.29 27.99
CA PRO A 230 -42.66 -39.75 27.95
C PRO A 230 -42.93 -40.40 29.30
N TRP A 231 -42.34 -39.88 30.39
CA TRP A 231 -42.59 -40.38 31.74
C TRP A 231 -44.07 -40.27 32.14
N LEU A 232 -44.72 -39.15 31.84
CA LEU A 232 -46.15 -38.94 32.14
C LEU A 232 -47.02 -39.89 31.31
N SER A 233 -46.67 -40.11 30.04
CA SER A 233 -47.39 -41.04 29.18
C SER A 233 -47.25 -42.49 29.67
N ASP A 234 -46.06 -42.89 30.14
CA ASP A 234 -45.80 -44.21 30.70
C ASP A 234 -46.49 -44.40 32.06
N ALA A 235 -46.47 -43.39 32.91
CA ALA A 235 -47.22 -43.40 34.17
C ALA A 235 -48.74 -43.51 33.92
N ALA A 236 -49.27 -42.80 32.92
CA ALA A 236 -50.67 -42.89 32.54
C ALA A 236 -51.02 -44.26 31.95
N SER A 237 -50.17 -44.84 31.09
CA SER A 237 -50.39 -46.20 30.58
C SER A 237 -50.35 -47.24 31.69
N ASN A 238 -49.43 -47.14 32.65
CA ASN A 238 -49.37 -48.06 33.79
C ASN A 238 -50.66 -48.04 34.62
N VAL A 239 -51.24 -46.86 34.89
CA VAL A 239 -52.54 -46.77 35.59
C VAL A 239 -53.67 -47.38 34.76
N LEU A 240 -53.67 -47.16 33.44
CA LEU A 240 -54.66 -47.77 32.55
C LEU A 240 -54.50 -49.30 32.46
N ASP A 241 -53.26 -49.81 32.49
CA ASP A 241 -52.95 -51.24 32.49
C ASP A 241 -53.34 -51.87 33.83
N GLU A 242 -53.07 -51.23 34.97
CA GLU A 242 -53.57 -51.67 36.28
C GLU A 242 -55.11 -51.72 36.31
N ALA A 243 -55.78 -50.71 35.73
CA ALA A 243 -57.23 -50.69 35.58
C ALA A 243 -57.72 -51.80 34.63
N ALA A 244 -57.01 -52.08 33.54
CA ALA A 244 -57.33 -53.16 32.61
C ALA A 244 -57.15 -54.54 33.24
N VAL A 245 -56.07 -54.77 33.98
CA VAL A 245 -55.79 -56.01 34.70
C VAL A 245 -56.82 -56.23 35.81
N SER A 246 -57.12 -55.21 36.62
CA SER A 246 -58.15 -55.33 37.66
C SER A 246 -59.54 -55.59 37.06
N ARG A 247 -59.87 -54.95 35.93
CA ARG A 247 -61.08 -55.26 35.17
C ARG A 247 -61.08 -56.71 34.65
N GLN A 248 -59.99 -57.19 34.06
CA GLN A 248 -59.90 -58.57 33.57
C GLN A 248 -60.01 -59.60 34.70
N VAL A 249 -59.40 -59.35 35.86
CA VAL A 249 -59.50 -60.22 37.04
C VAL A 249 -60.92 -60.22 37.59
N THR A 250 -61.56 -59.05 37.73
CA THR A 250 -62.96 -58.96 38.17
C THR A 250 -63.93 -59.62 37.20
N GLU A 251 -63.75 -59.43 35.88
CA GLU A 251 -64.52 -60.15 34.86
C GLU A 251 -64.29 -61.68 34.97
N GLY A 252 -63.05 -62.12 35.19
CA GLY A 252 -62.72 -63.54 35.43
C GLY A 252 -63.41 -64.10 36.67
N VAL A 253 -63.38 -63.40 37.80
CA VAL A 253 -64.09 -63.81 39.03
C VAL A 253 -65.59 -63.88 38.82
N VAL A 254 -66.19 -62.94 38.08
CA VAL A 254 -67.62 -62.98 37.75
C VAL A 254 -67.94 -64.17 36.85
N LEU A 255 -67.11 -64.45 35.84
CA LEU A 255 -67.28 -65.62 34.97
C LEU A 255 -67.14 -66.94 35.75
N ASP A 256 -66.17 -67.05 36.64
CA ASP A 256 -65.99 -68.23 37.51
C ASP A 256 -67.15 -68.39 38.49
N ALA A 257 -67.65 -67.30 39.09
CA ALA A 257 -68.82 -67.33 39.95
C ALA A 257 -70.09 -67.76 39.20
N LEU A 258 -70.27 -67.31 37.95
CA LEU A 258 -71.36 -67.74 37.08
C LEU A 258 -71.21 -69.21 36.67
N ALA A 259 -69.99 -69.68 36.40
CA ALA A 259 -69.72 -71.09 36.11
C ALA A 259 -69.99 -71.98 37.32
N HIS A 260 -69.55 -71.57 38.51
CA HIS A 260 -69.85 -72.27 39.76
C HIS A 260 -71.35 -72.28 40.06
N ARG A 261 -72.07 -71.17 39.83
CA ARG A 261 -73.53 -71.14 39.95
C ARG A 261 -74.22 -72.07 38.95
N ARG A 262 -73.75 -72.12 37.69
CA ARG A 262 -74.26 -73.10 36.71
C ARG A 262 -74.05 -74.53 37.17
N GLN A 263 -72.86 -74.88 37.67
CA GLN A 263 -72.59 -76.22 38.21
C GLN A 263 -73.49 -76.57 39.41
N GLN A 264 -73.77 -75.60 40.29
CA GLN A 264 -74.72 -75.79 41.39
C GLN A 264 -76.16 -75.96 40.89
N ASP A 265 -76.59 -75.15 39.93
CA ASP A 265 -77.92 -75.27 39.33
C ASP A 265 -78.07 -76.61 38.60
N ASP A 266 -77.04 -77.05 37.85
CA ASP A 266 -76.99 -78.36 37.19
C ASP A 266 -77.09 -79.48 38.24
N ALA A 267 -76.30 -79.44 39.31
CA ALA A 267 -76.39 -80.41 40.42
C ALA A 267 -77.78 -80.41 41.09
N ILE A 268 -78.38 -79.24 41.32
CA ILE A 268 -79.75 -79.13 41.84
C ILE A 268 -80.76 -79.71 40.85
N THR A 269 -80.57 -79.53 39.54
CA THR A 269 -81.46 -80.13 38.53
C THR A 269 -81.30 -81.64 38.47
N GLU A 270 -80.08 -82.17 38.59
CA GLU A 270 -79.83 -83.61 38.67
C GLU A 270 -80.45 -84.22 39.94
N GLU A 271 -80.30 -83.56 41.10
CA GLU A 271 -80.98 -83.97 42.34
C GLU A 271 -82.50 -83.92 42.21
N ARG A 272 -83.05 -82.86 41.61
CA ARG A 272 -84.50 -82.74 41.33
C ARG A 272 -84.97 -83.84 40.38
N GLN A 273 -84.21 -84.17 39.35
CA GLN A 273 -84.54 -85.26 38.42
C GLN A 273 -84.49 -86.62 39.11
N GLY A 274 -83.51 -86.88 39.97
CA GLY A 274 -83.45 -88.09 40.80
C GLY A 274 -84.62 -88.20 41.78
N LEU A 275 -85.05 -87.09 42.38
CA LEU A 275 -86.25 -87.03 43.21
C LEU A 275 -87.53 -87.29 42.41
N LEU A 276 -87.65 -86.76 41.19
CA LEU A 276 -88.79 -87.04 40.33
C LEU A 276 -88.83 -88.51 39.91
N GLN A 277 -87.68 -89.11 39.58
CA GLN A 277 -87.59 -90.53 39.25
C GLN A 277 -87.99 -91.41 40.44
N THR A 278 -87.53 -91.11 41.66
CA THR A 278 -87.95 -91.85 42.86
C THR A 278 -89.44 -91.68 43.16
N ILE A 279 -90.01 -90.48 43.01
CA ILE A 279 -91.46 -90.25 43.14
C ILE A 279 -92.25 -91.03 42.08
N GLU A 280 -91.76 -91.08 40.83
CA GLU A 280 -92.38 -91.86 39.76
C GLU A 280 -92.31 -93.37 40.03
N GLU A 281 -91.18 -93.86 40.55
CA GLU A 281 -91.02 -95.25 40.97
C GLU A 281 -91.94 -95.60 42.15
N GLU A 282 -92.07 -94.73 43.15
CA GLU A 282 -93.01 -94.90 44.27
C GLU A 282 -94.47 -94.89 43.79
N ARG A 283 -94.83 -93.99 42.87
CA ARG A 283 -96.16 -93.99 42.24
C ARG A 283 -96.45 -95.27 41.47
N ARG A 284 -95.46 -95.83 40.76
CA ARG A 284 -95.60 -97.13 40.08
C ARG A 284 -95.82 -98.27 41.09
N ARG A 285 -95.04 -98.32 42.18
CA ARG A 285 -95.21 -99.32 43.25
C ARG A 285 -96.57 -99.19 43.94
N MET A 286 -97.03 -97.98 44.20
CA MET A 286 -98.36 -97.72 44.79
C MET A 286 -99.50 -98.09 43.83
N ALA A 287 -99.33 -97.88 42.52
CA ALA A 287 -100.30 -98.31 41.51
C ALA A 287 -100.35 -99.84 41.36
N GLU A 288 -99.21 -100.53 41.44
CA GLU A 288 -99.13 -101.99 41.46
C GLU A 288 -99.79 -102.58 42.71
N LEU A 289 -99.50 -102.03 43.89
CA LEU A 289 -100.17 -102.41 45.15
C LEU A 289 -101.68 -102.14 45.11
N ALA A 290 -102.12 -101.02 44.52
CA ALA A 290 -103.54 -100.74 44.34
C ALA A 290 -104.23 -101.74 43.39
N ARG A 291 -103.54 -102.19 42.32
CA ARG A 291 -104.01 -103.28 41.46
C ARG A 291 -104.16 -104.59 42.24
N GLN A 292 -103.16 -104.95 43.04
CA GLN A 292 -103.20 -106.15 43.88
C GLN A 292 -104.32 -106.10 44.94
N GLN A 293 -104.59 -104.91 45.52
CA GLN A 293 -105.72 -104.73 46.44
C GLN A 293 -107.09 -104.78 45.74
N GLN A 294 -107.19 -104.28 44.50
CA GLN A 294 -108.42 -104.41 43.70
C GLN A 294 -108.69 -105.86 43.29
N GLU A 295 -107.66 -106.65 42.96
CA GLU A 295 -107.80 -108.09 42.68
C GLU A 295 -108.16 -108.90 43.95
N ALA A 296 -107.59 -108.56 45.11
CA ALA A 296 -107.95 -109.18 46.39
C ALA A 296 -109.39 -108.84 46.85
N ALA A 297 -109.87 -107.61 46.58
CA ALA A 297 -111.26 -107.21 46.86
C ALA A 297 -112.27 -107.94 45.96
N ALA A 298 -111.93 -108.24 44.71
CA ALA A 298 -112.75 -109.08 43.83
C ALA A 298 -112.83 -110.55 44.31
N ALA A 299 -111.75 -111.08 44.90
CA ALA A 299 -111.74 -112.42 45.49
C ALA A 299 -112.55 -112.51 46.81
N ALA A 300 -112.57 -111.45 47.62
CA ALA A 300 -113.37 -111.39 48.85
C ALA A 300 -114.89 -111.22 48.59
N ALA A 301 -115.28 -110.54 47.50
CA ALA A 301 -116.69 -110.42 47.09
C ALA A 301 -117.28 -111.73 46.54
N ALA A 302 -116.45 -112.67 46.06
CA ALA A 302 -116.89 -114.00 45.65
C ALA A 302 -117.10 -114.97 46.84
N ALA A 303 -116.44 -114.74 47.98
CA ALA A 303 -116.55 -115.59 49.17
C ALA A 303 -117.78 -115.26 50.04
N SER A 304 -118.24 -114.01 50.07
CA SER A 304 -119.43 -113.60 50.84
C SER A 304 -120.77 -113.95 50.18
N ALA A 305 -120.77 -114.37 48.90
CA ALA A 305 -121.95 -114.89 48.20
C ALA A 305 -122.22 -116.38 48.46
N ALA A 306 -121.25 -117.14 49.00
CA ALA A 306 -121.39 -118.57 49.29
C ALA A 306 -121.84 -118.88 50.74
N SER A 307 -121.72 -117.93 51.67
CA SER A 307 -122.21 -118.08 53.05
C SER A 307 -123.69 -117.68 53.23
N ALA A 308 -124.37 -117.26 52.16
CA ALA A 308 -125.79 -116.92 52.14
C ALA A 308 -126.72 -118.10 51.74
N SER A 309 -126.19 -119.32 51.50
CA SER A 309 -126.99 -120.48 51.07
C SER A 309 -126.85 -121.75 51.94
N ALA A 310 -126.30 -121.67 53.16
CA ALA A 310 -126.03 -122.87 53.99
C ALA A 310 -126.54 -122.82 55.46
N ALA A 311 -127.39 -121.85 55.85
CA ALA A 311 -127.94 -121.78 57.22
C ALA A 311 -129.47 -121.53 57.25
N ALA A 312 -130.18 -122.01 56.23
CA ALA A 312 -131.65 -122.02 56.17
C ALA A 312 -132.26 -123.44 56.23
N GLU A 313 -131.48 -124.49 56.49
CA GLU A 313 -131.98 -125.88 56.56
C GLU A 313 -131.29 -126.66 57.69
N GLN A 314 -131.73 -126.37 58.93
CA GLN A 314 -131.79 -127.25 60.11
C GLN A 314 -132.90 -126.65 60.99
N GLU A 315 -134.16 -127.02 60.75
CA GLU A 315 -134.87 -128.08 61.49
C GLU A 315 -134.78 -127.85 63.01
N GLN A 316 -135.86 -127.39 63.68
CA GLN A 316 -136.95 -128.29 64.07
C GLN A 316 -136.40 -129.67 64.43
N ASP A 317 -135.81 -129.80 65.62
CA ASP A 317 -136.16 -130.89 66.52
C ASP A 317 -135.58 -130.68 67.93
N ASN A 318 -136.44 -130.98 68.90
CA ASN A 318 -136.27 -131.05 70.35
C ASN A 318 -136.33 -129.76 71.20
N ALA A 319 -137.46 -129.69 71.92
CA ALA A 319 -137.57 -129.81 73.38
C ALA A 319 -137.05 -128.68 74.26
#